data_AF-A0A928WR59-F1
#
_entry.id   AF-A0A928WR59-F1
#
_cell.length_a   1.000
_cell.length_b   1.000
_cell.length_c   1.000
_cell.angle_alpha   90.00
_cell.angle_beta   90.00
_cell.angle_gamma   90.00
#
_symmetry.space_group_name_H-M   'P 1'
#
loop_
_entity.id
_entity.type
_entity.pdbx_description
1 polymer ?
#
loop_
_entity_poly.entity_id
_entity_poly.type
_entity_poly.pdbx_seq_one_letter_code
_entity_poly.pdbx_strand_id
1 'polypeptide(L)'
;MQILSQNASHEQRSTMNSQIRYLQKSSEQGRLNYSQLAAMKMPIGSGAIESLIRQVVNLRLKGNGKFWLLENAEAILHARCQWAAGSWSTFCESILTARLYPA
;
A
#
# COMPACT_ATOMS: atom_id res chain seq x y z
N MET A 1 16.07 13.24 27.59
CA MET A 1 16.09 13.08 26.12
C MET A 1 17.02 14.07 25.39
N GLN A 2 17.78 14.92 26.10
CA GLN A 2 18.74 15.89 25.49
C GLN A 2 20.19 15.37 25.37
N ILE A 3 20.49 14.21 25.94
CA ILE A 3 21.88 13.73 26.09
C ILE A 3 22.37 12.98 24.83
N LEU A 4 21.46 12.44 24.01
CA LEU A 4 21.80 11.71 22.78
C LEU A 4 22.08 12.62 21.57
N SER A 5 21.75 13.92 21.63
CA SER A 5 21.83 14.81 20.45
C SER A 5 23.19 15.47 20.25
N GLN A 6 24.10 15.43 21.23
CA GLN A 6 25.33 16.23 21.20
C GLN A 6 26.37 15.70 20.20
N ASN A 7 26.37 14.39 19.89
CA ASN A 7 27.35 13.76 18.99
C ASN A 7 26.82 13.38 17.58
N ALA A 8 25.58 13.74 17.23
CA ALA A 8 25.00 13.40 15.94
C ALA A 8 25.48 14.35 14.81
N SER A 9 25.82 13.79 13.65
CA SER A 9 26.16 14.57 12.45
C SER A 9 25.01 15.47 12.01
N HIS A 10 25.31 16.53 11.26
CA HIS A 10 24.30 17.46 10.77
C HIS A 10 23.21 16.74 9.95
N GLU A 11 23.58 15.76 9.14
CA GLU A 11 22.65 14.94 8.35
C GLU A 11 21.73 14.10 9.24
N GLN A 12 22.27 13.44 10.26
CA GLN A 12 21.49 12.65 11.22
C GLN A 12 20.45 13.50 11.95
N ARG A 13 20.84 14.72 12.36
CA ARG A 13 19.93 15.69 12.99
C ARG A 13 18.81 16.12 12.03
N SER A 14 19.14 16.36 10.76
CA SER A 14 18.15 16.71 9.74
C SER A 14 17.13 15.59 9.51
N THR A 15 17.59 14.35 9.35
CA THR A 15 16.72 13.18 9.19
C THR A 15 15.83 13.00 10.42
N MET A 16 16.39 13.08 11.63
CA MET A 16 15.63 12.98 12.87
C MET A 16 14.53 14.04 12.97
N ASN A 17 14.86 15.30 12.67
CA ASN A 17 13.87 16.39 12.65
C ASN A 17 12.77 16.14 11.61
N SER A 18 13.10 15.56 10.46
CA SER A 18 12.11 15.16 9.46
C SER A 18 11.16 14.08 9.98
N GLN A 19 11.69 13.05 10.65
CA GLN A 19 10.87 11.98 11.23
C GLN A 19 9.95 12.51 12.34
N ILE A 20 10.47 13.38 13.21
CA ILE A 20 9.65 14.02 14.26
C ILE A 20 8.50 14.81 13.64
N ARG A 21 8.78 15.64 12.62
CA ARG A 21 7.72 16.39 11.91
C ARG A 21 6.68 15.49 11.27
N TYR A 22 7.10 14.37 10.69
CA TYR A 22 6.18 13.40 10.10
C TYR A 22 5.23 12.81 11.15
N LEU A 23 5.75 12.43 12.32
CA LEU A 23 4.94 11.87 13.42
C LEU A 23 4.00 12.92 14.00
N GLN A 24 4.49 14.15 14.22
CA GLN A 24 3.67 15.27 14.71
C GLN A 24 2.49 15.53 13.78
N LYS A 25 2.75 15.70 12.47
CA LYS A 25 1.71 15.90 11.46
C LYS A 25 0.73 14.73 11.40
N SER A 26 1.21 13.50 11.52
CA SER A 26 0.35 12.32 11.52
C SER A 26 -0.54 12.24 12.76
N SER A 27 -0.03 12.68 13.92
CA SER A 27 -0.80 12.80 15.15
C SER A 27 -1.89 13.87 15.04
N GLU A 28 -1.56 15.06 14.53
CA GLU A 28 -2.52 16.16 14.31
C GLU A 28 -3.65 15.76 13.37
N GLN A 29 -3.34 14.94 12.37
CA GLN A 29 -4.31 14.39 11.41
C GLN A 29 -5.10 13.18 11.95
N GLY A 30 -4.88 12.78 13.21
CA GLY A 30 -5.58 11.65 13.84
C GLY A 30 -5.16 10.26 13.34
N ARG A 31 -4.11 10.15 12.52
CA ARG A 31 -3.64 8.86 11.95
C ARG A 31 -3.03 7.92 12.99
N LEU A 32 -2.62 8.47 14.13
CA LEU A 32 -2.01 7.72 15.24
C LEU A 32 -3.03 7.39 16.34
N ASN A 33 -4.34 7.49 16.08
CA ASN A 33 -5.39 7.16 17.06
C ASN A 33 -5.57 5.64 17.21
N TYR A 34 -4.53 4.98 17.68
CA TYR A 34 -4.46 3.52 17.77
C TYR A 34 -5.45 2.94 18.78
N SER A 35 -5.80 3.67 19.84
CA SER A 35 -6.79 3.22 20.82
C SER A 35 -8.18 3.06 20.18
N GLN A 36 -8.60 4.03 19.36
CA GLN A 36 -9.87 3.96 18.64
C GLN A 36 -9.87 2.81 17.62
N LEU A 37 -8.80 2.66 16.85
CA LEU A 37 -8.65 1.56 15.87
C LEU A 37 -8.67 0.18 16.55
N ALA A 38 -7.99 0.04 17.70
CA ALA A 38 -7.99 -1.17 18.49
C ALA A 38 -9.40 -1.51 19.03
N ALA A 39 -10.13 -0.49 19.52
CA ALA A 39 -11.52 -0.67 19.98
C ALA A 39 -12.46 -1.13 18.85
N MET A 40 -12.24 -0.65 17.62
CA MET A 40 -12.96 -1.08 16.42
C MET A 40 -12.47 -2.42 15.85
N LYS A 41 -11.48 -3.07 16.48
CA LYS A 41 -10.81 -4.30 15.98
C LYS A 41 -10.27 -4.14 14.56
N MET A 42 -9.86 -2.92 14.18
CA MET A 42 -9.26 -2.64 12.89
C MET A 42 -7.77 -3.03 12.89
N PRO A 43 -7.22 -3.42 11.73
CA PRO A 43 -5.80 -3.67 11.61
C PRO A 43 -5.00 -2.37 11.86
N ILE A 44 -4.05 -2.43 12.78
CA ILE A 44 -3.20 -1.28 13.18
C ILE A 44 -1.88 -1.25 12.38
N GLY A 45 -1.48 -2.40 11.84
CA GLY A 45 -0.24 -2.55 11.06
C GLY A 45 -0.49 -2.58 9.55
N SER A 46 0.57 -2.29 8.79
CA SER A 46 0.61 -2.37 7.32
C SER A 46 0.71 -3.80 6.79
N GLY A 47 0.85 -4.81 7.65
CA GLY A 47 1.17 -6.19 7.24
C GLY A 47 0.17 -6.81 6.25
N ALA A 48 -1.13 -6.51 6.37
CA ALA A 48 -2.13 -6.98 5.42
C ALA A 48 -1.91 -6.36 4.01
N ILE A 49 -1.59 -5.07 3.97
CA ILE A 49 -1.29 -4.34 2.73
C ILE A 49 0.03 -4.83 2.12
N GLU A 50 1.08 -4.98 2.93
CA GLU A 50 2.38 -5.50 2.49
C GLU A 50 2.28 -6.94 1.95
N SER A 51 1.49 -7.78 2.62
CA SER A 51 1.19 -9.14 2.18
C SER A 51 0.46 -9.13 0.82
N LEU A 52 -0.54 -8.26 0.65
CA LEU A 52 -1.25 -8.11 -0.61
C LEU A 52 -0.30 -7.67 -1.73
N ILE A 53 0.54 -6.66 -1.50
CA ILE A 53 1.55 -6.21 -2.47
C ILE A 53 2.50 -7.35 -2.84
N ARG A 54 2.96 -8.13 -1.84
CA ARG A 54 3.83 -9.28 -2.08
C ARG A 54 3.17 -10.30 -3.00
N GLN A 55 1.90 -10.66 -2.73
CA GLN A 55 1.20 -11.72 -3.45
C GLN A 55 0.68 -11.29 -4.83
N VAL A 56 0.18 -10.06 -4.95
CA VAL A 56 -0.39 -9.52 -6.19
C VAL A 56 0.71 -9.06 -7.13
N VAL A 57 1.70 -8.31 -6.63
CA VAL A 57 2.73 -7.64 -7.45
C VAL A 57 4.03 -8.44 -7.45
N ASN A 58 4.68 -8.55 -6.29
CA ASN A 58 6.08 -9.01 -6.25
C ASN A 58 6.28 -10.44 -6.74
N LEU A 59 5.35 -11.35 -6.42
CA LEU A 59 5.46 -12.75 -6.83
C LEU A 59 5.03 -13.00 -8.27
N ARG A 60 4.26 -12.09 -8.88
CA ARG A 60 3.61 -12.31 -10.18
C ARG A 60 4.12 -11.39 -11.26
N LEU A 61 4.10 -10.08 -11.05
CA LEU A 61 4.57 -9.08 -12.01
C LEU A 61 6.09 -8.94 -11.97
N LYS A 62 6.70 -8.98 -10.78
CA LYS A 62 8.16 -8.95 -10.63
C LYS A 62 8.73 -10.37 -10.75
N GLY A 63 9.85 -10.53 -11.45
CA GLY A 63 10.53 -11.81 -11.61
C GLY A 63 11.48 -11.82 -12.79
N ASN A 64 12.40 -12.79 -12.79
CA ASN A 64 13.40 -12.91 -13.84
C ASN A 64 12.74 -13.21 -15.19
N GLY A 65 13.19 -12.52 -16.25
CA GLY A 65 12.67 -12.70 -17.61
C GLY A 65 11.26 -12.13 -17.85
N LYS A 66 10.68 -11.40 -16.89
CA LYS A 66 9.38 -10.74 -17.06
C LYS A 66 9.60 -9.29 -17.50
N PHE A 67 9.32 -9.03 -18.76
CA PHE A 67 9.30 -7.68 -19.32
C PHE A 67 7.87 -7.36 -19.72
N TRP A 68 7.38 -6.21 -19.25
CA TRP A 68 6.02 -5.77 -19.50
C TRP A 68 6.05 -4.44 -20.23
N LEU A 69 5.16 -4.31 -21.22
CA LEU A 69 4.68 -2.98 -21.60
C LEU A 69 3.78 -2.44 -20.49
N LEU A 70 3.77 -1.13 -20.29
CA LEU A 70 3.09 -0.49 -19.16
C LEU A 70 1.59 -0.85 -19.14
N GLU A 71 0.95 -0.81 -20.31
CA GLU A 71 -0.47 -1.07 -20.48
C GLU A 71 -0.82 -2.52 -20.11
N ASN A 72 0.06 -3.45 -20.48
CA ASN A 72 -0.10 -4.87 -20.17
C ASN A 72 0.12 -5.15 -18.68
N ALA A 73 1.09 -4.49 -18.05
CA ALA A 73 1.32 -4.61 -16.62
C ALA A 73 0.12 -4.11 -15.81
N GLU A 74 -0.43 -2.96 -16.20
CA GLU A 74 -1.61 -2.36 -15.56
C GLU A 74 -2.85 -3.26 -15.71
N ALA A 75 -3.14 -3.75 -16.92
CA ALA A 75 -4.27 -4.64 -17.16
C ALA A 75 -4.20 -5.93 -16.31
N ILE A 76 -3.01 -6.54 -16.22
CA ILE A 76 -2.80 -7.75 -15.41
C ILE A 76 -2.87 -7.44 -13.92
N LEU A 77 -2.34 -6.30 -13.48
CA LEU A 77 -2.44 -5.86 -12.09
C LEU A 77 -3.91 -5.71 -11.68
N HIS A 78 -4.74 -5.05 -12.49
CA HIS A 78 -6.16 -4.91 -12.23
C HIS A 78 -6.87 -6.26 -12.13
N ALA A 79 -6.66 -7.15 -13.09
CA ALA A 79 -7.22 -8.49 -13.07
C ALA A 79 -6.82 -9.27 -11.80
N ARG A 80 -5.54 -9.18 -11.39
CA ARG A 80 -5.03 -9.80 -10.18
C ARG A 80 -5.64 -9.24 -8.90
N CYS A 81 -5.87 -7.93 -8.84
CA CYS A 81 -6.54 -7.29 -7.71
C CYS A 81 -7.98 -7.79 -7.54
N GLN A 82 -8.73 -7.93 -8.64
CA GLN A 82 -10.09 -8.48 -8.60
C GLN A 82 -10.10 -9.93 -8.16
N TRP A 83 -9.14 -10.72 -8.62
CA TRP A 83 -8.97 -12.10 -8.16
C TRP A 83 -8.66 -12.16 -6.65
N ALA A 84 -7.75 -11.33 -6.15
CA ALA A 84 -7.39 -11.29 -4.73
C ALA A 84 -8.54 -10.78 -3.84
N ALA A 85 -9.41 -9.92 -4.37
CA ALA A 85 -10.60 -9.42 -3.70
C ALA A 85 -11.78 -10.41 -3.71
N GLY A 86 -11.67 -11.54 -4.42
CA GLY A 86 -12.74 -12.53 -4.56
C GLY A 86 -13.86 -12.12 -5.53
N SER A 87 -13.70 -11.03 -6.27
CA SER A 87 -14.67 -10.46 -7.21
C SER A 87 -14.43 -10.90 -8.66
N TRP A 88 -13.70 -12.00 -8.88
CA TRP A 88 -13.29 -12.45 -10.22
C TRP A 88 -14.47 -12.70 -11.16
N SER A 89 -15.52 -13.38 -10.69
CA SER A 89 -16.72 -13.67 -11.48
C SER A 89 -17.40 -12.38 -11.94
N THR A 90 -17.69 -11.47 -11.01
CA THR A 90 -18.31 -10.18 -11.31
C THR A 90 -17.47 -9.33 -12.26
N PHE A 91 -16.15 -9.36 -12.12
CA PHE A 91 -15.24 -8.66 -13.02
C PHE A 91 -15.29 -9.24 -14.44
N CYS A 92 -15.25 -10.57 -14.58
CA CYS A 92 -15.36 -11.23 -15.89
C CYS A 92 -16.73 -10.98 -16.54
N GLU A 93 -17.81 -11.10 -15.76
CA GLU A 93 -19.17 -10.77 -16.22
C GLU A 93 -19.25 -9.34 -16.72
N SER A 94 -18.74 -8.38 -15.95
CA SER A 94 -18.68 -6.96 -16.37
C SER A 94 -17.97 -6.77 -17.70
N ILE A 95 -16.79 -7.39 -17.90
CA ILE A 95 -16.03 -7.28 -19.16
C ILE A 95 -16.80 -7.91 -20.33
N LEU A 96 -17.38 -9.09 -20.13
CA LEU A 96 -18.09 -9.83 -21.16
C LEU A 96 -19.39 -9.11 -21.55
N THR A 97 -20.11 -8.58 -20.57
CA THR A 97 -21.38 -7.85 -20.78
C THR A 97 -21.15 -6.42 -21.28
N ALA A 98 -20.02 -5.78 -20.97
CA ALA A 98 -19.68 -4.45 -21.47
C ALA A 98 -19.64 -4.36 -23.00
N ARG A 99 -19.39 -5.48 -23.70
CA ARG A 99 -19.48 -5.54 -25.17
C ARG A 99 -20.87 -5.83 -25.72
N LEU A 100 -21.77 -6.35 -24.88
CA LEU A 100 -23.14 -6.70 -25.27
C LEU A 100 -24.10 -5.51 -25.10
N TYR A 101 -23.85 -4.66 -24.11
CA TYR A 101 -24.58 -3.42 -23.88
C TYR A 101 -23.59 -2.26 -23.77
N PRO A 102 -23.13 -1.70 -24.90
CA PRO A 102 -22.41 -0.44 -24.86
C PRO A 102 -23.34 0.63 -24.27
N ALA A 103 -22.86 1.31 -23.23
CA ALA A 103 -23.55 2.44 -22.63
C ALA A 103 -23.67 3.61 -23.63
#